data_AF-A0A957UL49-F1
#
_entry.id   AF-A0A957UL49-F1
#
_cell.length_a   1.000
_cell.length_b   1.000
_cell.length_c   1.000
_cell.angle_alpha   90.00
_cell.angle_beta   90.00
_cell.angle_gamma   90.00
#
_symmetry.space_group_name_H-M   'P 1'
#
loop_
_entity.id
_entity.type
_entity.pdbx_description
1 polymer ?
#
loop_
_entity_poly.entity_id
_entity_poly.type
_entity_poly.pdbx_seq_one_letter_code
_entity_poly.pdbx_strand_id
1 'polypeptide(L)'
;MEQNSAVQLFLQRARRADSSLMLDGEVWGAIVRICRLVDGLPLGLELAAAWVRTLSVAEIADEIARDLDFLTATARGLPQRHSSLRMVLEQTWRLLAPAEQDLFCRLALFHNGFTRQAASRVADASIVTLAALVRKSIISHSRDGRYAMHGLLRQFAAARLHADAELAQAIAEKHSRYYGVLVQSLESGLIGADHAAVLEQMGQDIENIRSGWRWAVAHVEHDPAQVMLLNRYVAAYFQFYDTRSRFQEGRAEFQLALEALEPLAADQNAQLVRARVEARLGWFAFQTGQPALAKKHLEQSVDA
;
A
#
# COMPACT_ATOMS: atom_id res chain seq x y z
N MET A 1 11.78 5.64 -18.05
CA MET A 1 12.33 4.60 -18.95
C MET A 1 11.92 3.17 -18.53
N GLU A 2 11.68 2.88 -17.25
CA GLU A 2 11.29 1.54 -16.73
C GLU A 2 9.91 1.01 -17.18
N GLN A 3 8.93 1.89 -17.42
CA GLN A 3 7.62 1.47 -17.93
C GLN A 3 7.70 0.76 -19.29
N ASN A 4 8.70 1.11 -20.11
CA ASN A 4 8.86 0.48 -21.43
C ASN A 4 9.46 -0.93 -21.31
N SER A 5 10.31 -1.19 -20.32
CA SER A 5 10.91 -2.53 -20.10
C SER A 5 9.93 -3.54 -19.50
N ALA A 6 9.11 -3.14 -18.53
CA ALA A 6 8.10 -4.01 -17.93
C ALA A 6 7.05 -4.47 -18.96
N VAL A 7 6.58 -3.51 -19.75
CA VAL A 7 5.67 -3.73 -20.86
C VAL A 7 6.25 -4.68 -21.92
N GLN A 8 7.49 -4.46 -22.34
CA GLN A 8 8.16 -5.34 -23.31
C GLN A 8 8.31 -6.77 -22.77
N LEU A 9 8.65 -6.91 -21.49
CA LEU A 9 8.77 -8.21 -20.84
C LEU A 9 7.43 -8.94 -20.81
N PHE A 10 6.33 -8.26 -20.44
CA PHE A 10 5.00 -8.86 -20.48
C PHE A 10 4.65 -9.33 -21.89
N LEU A 11 4.80 -8.47 -22.90
CA LEU A 11 4.52 -8.82 -24.30
C LEU A 11 5.34 -10.01 -24.79
N GLN A 12 6.63 -10.05 -24.44
CA GLN A 12 7.51 -11.15 -24.81
C GLN A 12 7.02 -12.49 -24.22
N ARG A 13 6.48 -12.47 -23.00
CA ARG A 13 5.98 -13.66 -22.31
C ARG A 13 4.57 -14.04 -22.75
N ALA A 14 3.70 -13.07 -22.96
CA ALA A 14 2.35 -13.27 -23.45
C ALA A 14 2.35 -13.87 -24.86
N ARG A 15 3.20 -13.37 -25.77
CA ARG A 15 3.35 -13.93 -27.13
C ARG A 15 3.95 -15.34 -27.16
N ARG A 16 4.75 -15.70 -26.15
CA ARG A 16 5.22 -17.09 -25.98
C ARG A 16 4.12 -18.00 -25.46
N ALA A 17 3.19 -17.47 -24.67
CA ALA A 17 2.08 -18.22 -24.12
C ALA A 17 0.94 -18.40 -25.14
N ASP A 18 0.69 -17.37 -25.97
CA ASP A 18 -0.26 -17.34 -27.08
C ASP A 18 0.30 -16.46 -28.21
N SER A 19 0.68 -17.08 -29.34
CA SER A 19 1.23 -16.37 -30.49
C SER A 19 0.18 -15.61 -31.32
N SER A 20 -1.11 -15.78 -31.03
CA SER A 20 -2.22 -15.13 -31.73
C SER A 20 -2.67 -13.81 -31.10
N LEU A 21 -2.06 -13.41 -29.98
CA LEU A 21 -2.39 -12.17 -29.27
C LEU A 21 -2.25 -10.93 -30.17
N MET A 22 -3.39 -10.33 -30.51
CA MET A 22 -3.49 -9.07 -31.24
C MET A 22 -3.39 -7.89 -30.26
N LEU A 23 -2.67 -6.84 -30.66
CA LEU A 23 -2.53 -5.62 -29.87
C LEU A 23 -3.40 -4.52 -30.46
N ASP A 24 -4.37 -4.06 -29.69
CA ASP A 24 -5.15 -2.86 -29.94
C ASP A 24 -5.02 -1.88 -28.76
N GLY A 25 -5.72 -0.75 -28.83
CA GLY A 25 -5.66 0.29 -27.79
C GLY A 25 -6.18 -0.17 -26.42
N GLU A 26 -7.15 -1.08 -26.40
CA GLU A 26 -7.78 -1.58 -25.17
C GLU A 26 -6.87 -2.59 -24.47
N VAL A 27 -6.30 -3.52 -25.23
CA VAL A 27 -5.26 -4.45 -24.77
C VAL A 27 -4.05 -3.68 -24.24
N TRP A 28 -3.68 -2.57 -24.89
CA TRP A 28 -2.58 -1.74 -24.41
C TRP A 28 -2.86 -1.15 -23.02
N GLY A 29 -4.05 -0.60 -22.81
CA GLY A 29 -4.47 -0.07 -21.51
C GLY A 29 -4.41 -1.13 -20.41
N ALA A 30 -4.87 -2.34 -20.71
CA ALA A 30 -4.84 -3.47 -19.79
C ALA A 30 -3.41 -3.91 -19.44
N ILE A 31 -2.47 -3.96 -20.40
CA ILE A 31 -1.07 -4.32 -20.12
C ILE A 31 -0.41 -3.29 -19.19
N VAL A 32 -0.62 -1.99 -19.44
CA VAL A 32 -0.10 -0.93 -18.57
C VAL A 32 -0.68 -1.07 -17.16
N ARG A 33 -1.97 -1.40 -17.05
CA ARG A 33 -2.64 -1.65 -15.78
C ARG A 33 -2.05 -2.85 -15.05
N ILE A 34 -1.81 -3.98 -15.73
CA ILE A 34 -1.11 -5.14 -15.16
C ILE A 34 0.28 -4.74 -14.66
N CYS A 35 1.06 -4.03 -15.49
CA CYS A 35 2.41 -3.60 -15.10
C CYS A 35 2.40 -2.74 -13.84
N ARG A 36 1.39 -1.89 -13.65
CA ARG A 36 1.23 -1.12 -12.41
C ARG A 36 0.81 -1.99 -11.23
N LEU A 37 -0.16 -2.88 -11.43
CA LEU A 37 -0.68 -3.75 -10.36
C LEU A 37 0.37 -4.71 -9.80
N VAL A 38 1.36 -5.10 -10.62
CA VAL A 38 2.47 -5.97 -10.19
C VAL A 38 3.77 -5.20 -9.94
N ASP A 39 3.72 -3.86 -9.84
CA ASP A 39 4.88 -2.97 -9.64
C ASP A 39 6.03 -3.19 -10.64
N GLY A 40 5.71 -3.61 -11.86
CA GLY A 40 6.68 -3.94 -12.90
C GLY A 40 7.57 -5.14 -12.56
N LEU A 41 7.24 -5.91 -11.52
CA LEU A 41 8.04 -7.05 -11.07
C LEU A 41 8.08 -8.12 -12.16
N PRO A 42 9.27 -8.54 -12.62
CA PRO A 42 9.42 -9.53 -13.69
C PRO A 42 8.61 -10.82 -13.46
N LEU A 43 8.54 -11.28 -12.21
CA LEU A 43 7.79 -12.48 -11.84
C LEU A 43 6.28 -12.29 -11.93
N GLY A 44 5.76 -11.15 -11.48
CA GLY A 44 4.33 -10.84 -11.58
C GLY A 44 3.89 -10.72 -13.04
N LEU A 45 4.74 -10.13 -13.88
CA LEU A 45 4.52 -10.05 -15.32
C LEU A 45 4.56 -11.42 -15.99
N GLU A 46 5.48 -12.30 -15.58
CA GLU A 46 5.55 -13.68 -16.07
C GLU A 46 4.31 -14.50 -15.68
N LEU A 47 3.86 -14.38 -14.42
CA LEU A 47 2.65 -15.06 -13.93
C LEU A 47 1.40 -14.55 -14.63
N ALA A 48 1.24 -13.23 -14.74
CA ALA A 48 0.10 -12.62 -15.44
C ALA A 48 0.07 -13.04 -16.91
N ALA A 49 1.21 -13.06 -17.60
CA ALA A 49 1.30 -13.48 -19.00
C ALA A 49 0.92 -14.94 -19.22
N ALA A 50 1.05 -15.82 -18.21
CA ALA A 50 0.68 -17.23 -18.33
C ALA A 50 -0.84 -17.46 -18.45
N TRP A 51 -1.65 -16.50 -17.98
CA TRP A 51 -3.12 -16.55 -18.01
C TRP A 51 -3.73 -16.16 -19.36
N VAL A 52 -2.95 -15.60 -20.29
CA VAL A 52 -3.44 -15.07 -21.57
C VAL A 52 -4.06 -16.16 -22.47
N ARG A 53 -3.75 -17.44 -22.23
CA ARG A 53 -4.40 -18.58 -22.90
C ARG A 53 -5.84 -18.86 -22.42
N THR A 54 -6.19 -18.37 -21.24
CA THR A 54 -7.44 -18.72 -20.54
C THR A 54 -8.33 -17.52 -20.30
N LEU A 55 -7.76 -16.33 -20.19
CA LEU A 55 -8.45 -15.07 -19.92
C LEU A 55 -7.92 -13.99 -20.85
N SER A 56 -8.76 -13.02 -21.15
CA SER A 56 -8.34 -11.79 -21.81
C SER A 56 -7.40 -10.99 -20.92
N VAL A 57 -6.57 -10.14 -21.52
CA VAL A 57 -5.63 -9.28 -20.77
C VAL A 57 -6.37 -8.31 -19.84
N ALA A 58 -7.57 -7.87 -20.21
CA ALA A 58 -8.42 -7.03 -19.37
C ALA A 58 -8.93 -7.80 -18.13
N GLU A 59 -9.44 -9.01 -18.31
CA GLU A 59 -9.88 -9.87 -17.21
C GLU A 59 -8.73 -10.20 -16.25
N ILE A 60 -7.53 -10.48 -16.78
CA ILE A 60 -6.32 -10.69 -15.95
C ILE A 60 -6.03 -9.45 -15.10
N ALA A 61 -6.12 -8.26 -15.68
CA ALA A 61 -5.93 -7.01 -14.93
C ALA A 61 -6.99 -6.82 -13.84
N ASP A 62 -8.24 -7.22 -14.11
CA ASP A 62 -9.34 -7.15 -13.15
C ASP A 62 -9.19 -8.18 -12.01
N GLU A 63 -8.78 -9.42 -12.32
CA GLU A 63 -8.53 -10.44 -11.30
C GLU A 63 -7.36 -10.05 -10.38
N ILE A 64 -6.25 -9.56 -10.94
CA ILE A 64 -5.11 -9.08 -10.14
C ILE A 64 -5.53 -7.90 -9.24
N ALA A 65 -6.40 -7.02 -9.75
CA ALA A 65 -6.90 -5.88 -8.98
C ALA A 65 -7.82 -6.31 -7.83
N ARG A 66 -8.49 -7.46 -7.95
CA ARG A 66 -9.34 -8.03 -6.89
C ARG A 66 -8.52 -8.83 -5.86
N ASP A 67 -7.63 -9.68 -6.31
CA ASP A 67 -6.77 -10.51 -5.46
C ASP A 67 -5.47 -10.88 -6.18
N LEU A 68 -4.33 -10.41 -5.66
CA LEU A 68 -3.02 -10.71 -6.23
C LEU A 68 -2.65 -12.21 -6.13
N ASP A 69 -3.24 -12.96 -5.19
CA ASP A 69 -3.01 -14.40 -5.06
C ASP A 69 -3.60 -15.18 -6.24
N PHE A 70 -4.50 -14.57 -7.03
CA PHE A 70 -4.94 -15.06 -8.34
C PHE A 70 -3.76 -15.50 -9.21
N LEU A 71 -2.67 -14.72 -9.23
CA LEU A 71 -1.49 -15.03 -10.04
C LEU A 71 -0.84 -16.37 -9.69
N THR A 72 -1.11 -16.88 -8.48
CA THR A 72 -0.60 -18.16 -7.99
C THR A 72 -1.57 -19.33 -8.18
N ALA A 73 -2.85 -19.07 -8.48
CA ALA A 73 -3.91 -20.10 -8.55
C ALA A 73 -3.76 -21.09 -9.73
N THR A 74 -3.16 -20.69 -10.85
CA THR A 74 -2.81 -21.59 -11.99
C THR A 74 -1.44 -22.23 -11.89
N ALA A 75 -0.69 -22.02 -10.80
CA ALA A 75 0.65 -22.57 -10.64
C ALA A 75 0.72 -24.12 -10.61
N ARG A 76 -0.41 -24.82 -10.75
CA ARG A 76 -0.47 -26.28 -10.94
C ARG A 76 0.07 -26.77 -12.30
N GLY A 77 0.30 -25.89 -13.28
CA GLY A 77 0.74 -26.27 -14.63
C GLY A 77 2.01 -25.60 -15.17
N LEU A 78 2.71 -24.76 -14.39
CA LEU A 78 3.93 -24.06 -14.85
C LEU A 78 5.22 -24.74 -14.35
N PRO A 79 6.30 -24.77 -15.16
CA PRO A 79 7.45 -25.65 -14.92
C PRO A 79 8.35 -25.10 -13.80
N GLN A 80 8.47 -25.85 -12.70
CA GLN A 80 9.59 -25.99 -11.72
C GLN A 80 10.28 -24.73 -11.10
N ARG A 81 10.09 -23.51 -11.61
CA ARG A 81 10.81 -22.28 -11.17
C ARG A 81 10.18 -21.59 -9.96
N HIS A 82 8.87 -21.76 -9.73
CA HIS A 82 8.21 -21.23 -8.52
C HIS A 82 8.46 -22.10 -7.29
N SER A 83 8.62 -23.43 -7.49
CA SER A 83 9.08 -24.32 -6.43
C SER A 83 10.50 -23.95 -6.01
N SER A 84 11.41 -23.66 -6.95
CA SER A 84 12.77 -23.26 -6.60
C SER A 84 12.84 -21.91 -5.86
N LEU A 85 12.07 -20.89 -6.27
CA LEU A 85 12.02 -19.61 -5.54
C LEU A 85 11.45 -19.75 -4.13
N ARG A 86 10.34 -20.48 -3.97
CA ARG A 86 9.78 -20.74 -2.65
C ARG A 86 10.74 -21.55 -1.79
N MET A 87 11.44 -22.53 -2.36
CA MET A 87 12.49 -23.28 -1.69
C MET A 87 13.67 -22.39 -1.25
N VAL A 88 14.08 -21.44 -2.08
CA VAL A 88 15.13 -20.47 -1.74
C VAL A 88 14.68 -19.54 -0.60
N LEU A 89 13.43 -19.07 -0.62
CA LEU A 89 12.86 -18.25 0.46
C LEU A 89 12.76 -19.04 1.77
N GLU A 90 12.31 -20.31 1.71
CA GLU A 90 12.28 -21.22 2.87
C GLU A 90 13.68 -21.51 3.41
N GLN A 91 14.69 -21.67 2.54
CA GLN A 91 16.07 -21.84 2.96
C GLN A 91 16.60 -20.56 3.62
N THR A 92 16.32 -19.40 3.03
CA THR A 92 16.68 -18.09 3.60
C THR A 92 16.07 -17.93 5.00
N TRP A 93 14.80 -18.28 5.15
CA TRP A 93 14.10 -18.28 6.44
C TRP A 93 14.75 -19.19 7.49
N ARG A 94 15.12 -20.43 7.11
CA ARG A 94 15.77 -21.38 8.03
C ARG A 94 17.16 -20.94 8.51
N LEU A 95 17.82 -20.02 7.80
CA LEU A 95 19.10 -19.43 8.19
C LEU A 95 18.96 -18.23 9.15
N LEU A 96 17.73 -17.78 9.40
CA LEU A 96 17.44 -16.74 10.38
C LEU A 96 17.30 -17.34 11.77
N ALA A 97 17.93 -16.70 12.76
CA ALA A 97 17.68 -16.99 14.15
C ALA A 97 16.22 -16.63 14.52
N PRO A 98 15.63 -17.21 15.58
CA PRO A 98 14.23 -16.95 15.93
C PRO A 98 13.90 -15.46 16.09
N ALA A 99 14.77 -14.67 16.72
CA ALA A 99 14.58 -13.23 16.87
C ALA A 99 14.66 -12.46 15.53
N GLU A 100 15.43 -12.96 14.56
CA GLU A 100 15.52 -12.37 13.23
C GLU A 100 14.30 -12.74 12.36
N GLN A 101 13.76 -13.96 12.54
CA GLN A 101 12.51 -14.42 11.91
C GLN A 101 11.32 -13.55 12.34
N ASP A 102 11.18 -13.33 13.65
CA ASP A 102 10.14 -12.46 14.20
C ASP A 102 10.27 -11.03 13.67
N LEU A 103 11.47 -10.43 13.73
CA LEU A 103 11.70 -9.10 13.17
C LEU A 103 11.41 -9.04 11.66
N PHE A 104 11.83 -10.05 10.89
CA PHE A 104 11.59 -10.12 9.46
C PHE A 104 10.08 -10.11 9.14
N CYS A 105 9.28 -10.88 9.87
CA CYS A 105 7.81 -10.85 9.75
C CYS A 105 7.23 -9.48 10.08
N ARG A 106 7.63 -8.86 11.20
CA ARG A 106 7.12 -7.54 11.61
C ARG A 106 7.46 -6.45 10.60
N LEU A 107 8.65 -6.50 9.99
CA LEU A 107 9.07 -5.55 8.97
C LEU A 107 8.30 -5.68 7.64
N ALA A 108 7.56 -6.77 7.44
CA ALA A 108 6.78 -7.00 6.22
C ALA A 108 5.62 -6.01 6.05
N LEU A 109 5.17 -5.37 7.14
CA LEU A 109 4.14 -4.33 7.12
C LEU A 109 4.60 -3.04 6.43
N PHE A 110 5.92 -2.80 6.34
CA PHE A 110 6.45 -1.63 5.67
C PHE A 110 6.45 -1.80 4.14
N HIS A 111 5.92 -0.80 3.46
CA HIS A 111 5.86 -0.66 2.01
C HIS A 111 6.89 0.38 1.56
N ASN A 112 7.63 0.08 0.49
CA ASN A 112 8.62 0.99 -0.11
C ASN A 112 9.72 1.47 0.85
N GLY A 113 10.01 0.66 1.86
CA GLY A 113 11.07 0.92 2.84
C GLY A 113 10.60 1.72 4.04
N PHE A 114 11.55 2.03 4.91
CA PHE A 114 11.29 2.62 6.22
C PHE A 114 12.55 3.20 6.83
N THR A 115 12.37 4.13 7.77
CA THR A 115 13.47 4.68 8.56
C THR A 115 13.84 3.76 9.72
N ARG A 116 15.04 3.93 10.28
CA ARG A 116 15.44 3.26 11.52
C ARG A 116 14.45 3.51 12.66
N GLN A 117 13.95 4.75 12.76
CA GLN A 117 13.01 5.14 13.81
C GLN A 117 11.68 4.41 13.66
N ALA A 118 11.16 4.30 12.43
CA ALA A 118 9.94 3.56 12.13
C ALA A 118 10.10 2.07 12.52
N ALA A 119 11.19 1.43 12.08
CA ALA A 119 11.48 0.04 12.44
C ALA A 119 11.55 -0.18 13.96
N SER A 120 12.18 0.75 14.68
CA SER A 120 12.30 0.66 16.14
C SER A 120 10.95 0.83 16.85
N ARG A 121 10.08 1.72 16.37
CA ARG A 121 8.79 2.01 17.02
C ARG A 121 7.70 0.99 16.69
N VAL A 122 7.73 0.41 15.49
CA VAL A 122 6.68 -0.50 15.02
C VAL A 122 7.08 -1.96 15.25
N ALA A 123 8.31 -2.32 14.87
CA ALA A 123 8.80 -3.69 14.87
C ALA A 123 9.77 -4.00 16.02
N ASP A 124 9.92 -3.08 16.98
CA ASP A 124 10.84 -3.18 18.12
C ASP A 124 12.30 -3.48 17.69
N ALA A 125 12.67 -2.98 16.50
CA ALA A 125 13.97 -3.24 15.90
C ALA A 125 15.11 -2.49 16.63
N SER A 126 16.23 -3.18 16.85
CA SER A 126 17.48 -2.57 17.31
C SER A 126 18.45 -2.38 16.14
N ILE A 127 19.48 -1.56 16.33
CA ILE A 127 20.54 -1.41 15.31
C ILE A 127 21.25 -2.74 15.02
N VAL A 128 21.41 -3.59 16.05
CA VAL A 128 22.09 -4.87 15.95
C VAL A 128 21.27 -5.85 15.11
N THR A 129 19.96 -5.92 15.33
CA THR A 129 19.07 -6.82 14.60
C THR A 129 18.87 -6.36 13.15
N LEU A 130 18.75 -5.05 12.90
CA LEU A 130 18.74 -4.51 11.53
C LEU A 130 20.05 -4.81 10.79
N ALA A 131 21.20 -4.62 11.43
CA ALA A 131 22.50 -4.95 10.83
C ALA A 131 22.66 -6.45 10.53
N ALA A 132 22.06 -7.32 11.35
CA ALA A 132 22.04 -8.76 11.08
C ALA A 132 21.22 -9.09 9.82
N LEU A 133 20.03 -8.50 9.66
CA LEU A 133 19.21 -8.68 8.47
C LEU A 133 19.87 -8.09 7.21
N VAL A 134 20.57 -6.96 7.33
CA VAL A 134 21.36 -6.38 6.21
C VAL A 134 22.50 -7.30 5.79
N ARG A 135 23.28 -7.85 6.73
CA ARG A 135 24.37 -8.79 6.42
C ARG A 135 23.88 -10.06 5.70
N LYS A 136 22.65 -10.48 5.99
CA LYS A 136 21.98 -11.63 5.36
C LYS A 136 21.20 -11.26 4.09
N SER A 137 21.30 -10.01 3.62
CA SER A 137 20.59 -9.50 2.43
C SER A 137 19.07 -9.66 2.49
N ILE A 138 18.49 -9.69 3.71
CA ILE A 138 17.03 -9.74 3.92
C ILE A 138 16.43 -8.35 3.70
N ILE A 139 17.15 -7.32 4.14
CA ILE A 139 16.84 -5.92 3.92
C ILE A 139 18.09 -5.23 3.38
N SER A 140 17.90 -4.20 2.56
CA SER A 140 18.96 -3.29 2.13
C SER A 140 18.97 -2.04 3.02
N HIS A 141 20.11 -1.34 3.03
CA HIS A 141 20.26 -0.03 3.67
C HIS A 141 20.92 0.92 2.67
N SER A 142 20.21 1.98 2.30
CA SER A 142 20.65 2.97 1.33
C SER A 142 21.48 4.09 1.98
N ARG A 143 22.19 4.86 1.15
CA ARG A 143 23.09 5.94 1.62
C ARG A 143 22.35 7.12 2.26
N ASP A 144 21.07 7.26 1.95
CA ASP A 144 20.13 8.21 2.55
C ASP A 144 19.63 7.75 3.94
N GLY A 145 20.08 6.59 4.43
CA GLY A 145 19.75 6.07 5.76
C GLY A 145 18.42 5.30 5.83
N ARG A 146 17.81 4.99 4.68
CA ARG A 146 16.57 4.19 4.62
C ARG A 146 16.87 2.70 4.49
N TYR A 147 15.96 1.90 5.02
CA TYR A 147 15.95 0.46 4.83
C TYR A 147 14.87 0.08 3.82
N ALA A 148 15.10 -0.99 3.06
CA ALA A 148 14.08 -1.54 2.18
C ALA A 148 14.11 -3.07 2.19
N MET A 149 12.95 -3.67 2.04
CA MET A 149 12.79 -5.11 1.88
C MET A 149 12.33 -5.41 0.45
N HIS A 150 12.96 -6.39 -0.19
CA HIS A 150 12.55 -6.79 -1.53
C HIS A 150 11.11 -7.30 -1.53
N GLY A 151 10.32 -6.96 -2.56
CA GLY A 151 8.89 -7.28 -2.62
C GLY A 151 8.56 -8.76 -2.40
N LEU A 152 9.37 -9.68 -2.95
CA LEU A 152 9.20 -11.13 -2.74
C LEU A 152 9.45 -11.57 -1.29
N LEU A 153 10.46 -11.00 -0.63
CA LEU A 153 10.76 -11.29 0.77
C LEU A 153 9.65 -10.74 1.67
N ARG A 154 9.14 -9.54 1.33
CA ARG A 154 8.01 -8.91 2.01
C ARG A 154 6.74 -9.76 1.92
N GLN A 155 6.38 -10.24 0.73
CA GLN A 155 5.22 -11.12 0.54
C GLN A 155 5.37 -12.43 1.33
N PHE A 156 6.54 -13.05 1.29
CA PHE A 156 6.82 -14.25 2.07
C PHE A 156 6.70 -14.01 3.58
N ALA A 157 7.27 -12.92 4.09
CA ALA A 157 7.22 -12.55 5.49
C ALA A 157 5.80 -12.13 5.94
N ALA A 158 5.04 -11.46 5.06
CA ALA A 158 3.66 -11.09 5.33
C ALA A 158 2.78 -12.33 5.48
N ALA A 159 2.91 -13.33 4.61
CA ALA A 159 2.17 -14.60 4.74
C ALA A 159 2.48 -15.31 6.06
N ARG A 160 3.72 -15.21 6.56
CA ARG A 160 4.13 -15.75 7.86
C ARG A 160 3.58 -14.95 9.03
N LEU A 161 3.55 -13.61 8.92
CA LEU A 161 2.95 -12.75 9.93
C LEU A 161 1.46 -13.04 10.10
N HIS A 162 0.71 -13.21 9.00
CA HIS A 162 -0.72 -13.50 9.06
C HIS A 162 -1.06 -14.90 9.60
N ALA A 163 -0.08 -15.79 9.73
CA ALA A 163 -0.30 -17.07 10.42
C ALA A 163 -0.50 -16.88 11.94
N ASP A 164 -0.08 -15.74 12.50
CA ASP A 164 -0.36 -15.29 13.85
C ASP A 164 -1.21 -14.01 13.78
N ALA A 165 -2.53 -14.17 13.78
CA ALA A 165 -3.48 -13.08 13.59
C ALA A 165 -3.38 -12.02 14.71
N GLU A 166 -3.15 -12.43 15.95
CA GLU A 166 -3.03 -11.51 17.09
C GLU A 166 -1.78 -10.63 16.96
N LEU A 167 -0.64 -11.24 16.61
CA LEU A 167 0.59 -10.50 16.35
C LEU A 167 0.42 -9.57 15.13
N ALA A 168 -0.19 -10.05 14.05
CA ALA A 168 -0.43 -9.24 12.86
C ALA A 168 -1.27 -7.98 13.18
N GLN A 169 -2.35 -8.13 13.95
CA GLN A 169 -3.18 -7.02 14.40
C GLN A 169 -2.40 -6.04 15.29
N ALA A 170 -1.67 -6.55 16.29
CA ALA A 170 -0.91 -5.71 17.22
C ALA A 170 0.15 -4.86 16.51
N ILE A 171 0.87 -5.42 15.53
CA ILE A 171 1.91 -4.68 14.79
C ILE A 171 1.28 -3.72 13.77
N ALA A 172 0.17 -4.09 13.12
CA ALA A 172 -0.55 -3.19 12.22
C ALA A 172 -1.12 -1.96 12.96
N GLU A 173 -1.62 -2.14 14.19
CA GLU A 173 -2.04 -1.04 15.04
C GLU A 173 -0.86 -0.13 15.43
N LYS A 174 0.28 -0.70 15.86
CA LYS A 174 1.50 0.08 16.12
C LYS A 174 1.95 0.87 14.89
N HIS A 175 1.88 0.25 13.71
CA HIS A 175 2.24 0.87 12.44
C HIS A 175 1.31 2.05 12.12
N SER A 176 -0.01 1.84 12.20
CA SER A 176 -1.00 2.89 12.01
C SER A 176 -0.82 4.04 13.01
N ARG A 177 -0.54 3.74 14.28
CA ARG A 177 -0.28 4.76 15.30
C ARG A 177 0.98 5.57 15.00
N TYR A 178 2.07 4.91 14.61
CA TYR A 178 3.33 5.57 14.26
C TYR A 178 3.16 6.55 13.10
N TYR A 179 2.57 6.11 11.99
CA TYR A 179 2.38 6.98 10.83
C TYR A 179 1.34 8.08 11.09
N GLY A 180 0.33 7.84 11.92
CA GLY A 180 -0.63 8.87 12.32
C GLY A 180 0.02 9.98 13.12
N VAL A 181 0.92 9.64 14.06
CA VAL A 181 1.73 10.64 14.79
C VAL A 181 2.69 11.37 13.84
N LEU A 182 3.34 10.64 12.93
CA LEU A 182 4.29 11.24 11.98
C LEU A 182 3.59 12.28 11.09
N VAL A 183 2.48 11.94 10.44
CA VAL A 183 1.81 12.88 9.53
C VAL A 183 1.21 14.06 10.28
N GLN A 184 0.69 13.85 11.49
CA GLN A 184 0.22 14.93 12.34
C GLN A 184 1.36 15.90 12.70
N SER A 185 2.56 15.39 13.00
CA SER A 185 3.72 16.27 13.29
C SER A 185 4.19 17.07 12.08
N LEU A 186 3.86 16.62 10.87
CA LEU A 186 4.23 17.27 9.62
C LEU A 186 3.20 18.33 9.18
N GLU A 187 2.01 18.40 9.80
CA GLU A 187 0.92 19.29 9.38
C GLU A 187 1.32 20.76 9.34
N SER A 188 2.08 21.25 10.31
CA SER A 188 2.52 22.65 10.36
C SER A 188 3.49 23.00 9.23
N GLY A 189 4.33 22.04 8.81
CA GLY A 189 5.30 22.21 7.73
C GLY A 189 4.69 22.07 6.33
N LEU A 190 3.43 21.64 6.21
CA LEU A 190 2.69 21.64 4.94
C LEU A 190 2.24 23.05 4.52
N ILE A 191 2.47 24.05 5.36
CA ILE A 191 2.20 25.46 5.05
C ILE A 191 3.51 26.24 5.24
N GLY A 192 3.96 26.96 4.21
CA GLY A 192 5.14 27.83 4.31
C GLY A 192 6.41 27.23 3.70
N ALA A 193 7.58 27.61 4.26
CA ALA A 193 8.88 27.41 3.62
C ALA A 193 9.32 25.93 3.52
N ASP A 194 8.89 25.08 4.45
CA ASP A 194 9.30 23.67 4.51
C ASP A 194 8.41 22.75 3.65
N HIS A 195 7.39 23.31 3.00
CA HIS A 195 6.34 22.58 2.27
C HIS A 195 6.89 21.54 1.28
N ALA A 196 7.90 21.91 0.48
CA ALA A 196 8.50 20.99 -0.49
C ALA A 196 9.21 19.81 0.17
N ALA A 197 9.94 20.05 1.26
CA ALA A 197 10.66 19.01 1.99
C ALA A 197 9.70 18.04 2.69
N VAL A 198 8.63 18.57 3.30
CA VAL A 198 7.60 17.75 3.94
C VAL A 198 6.86 16.87 2.93
N LEU A 199 6.49 17.41 1.77
CA LEU A 199 5.83 16.63 0.72
C LEU A 199 6.72 15.54 0.12
N GLU A 200 8.04 15.78 0.06
CA GLU A 200 8.99 14.76 -0.37
C GLU A 200 9.11 13.65 0.68
N GLN A 201 9.23 14.01 1.97
CA GLN A 201 9.25 13.05 3.06
C GLN A 201 7.96 12.21 3.11
N MET A 202 6.79 12.84 2.98
CA MET A 202 5.51 12.12 2.89
C MET A 202 5.44 11.24 1.65
N GLY A 203 5.99 11.69 0.52
CA GLY A 203 6.06 10.92 -0.73
C GLY A 203 6.85 9.61 -0.58
N GLN A 204 7.96 9.63 0.16
CA GLN A 204 8.77 8.44 0.42
C GLN A 204 8.03 7.40 1.29
N ASP A 205 7.12 7.85 2.15
CA ASP A 205 6.39 7.01 3.09
C ASP A 205 4.90 6.87 2.73
N ILE A 206 4.48 7.28 1.53
CA ILE A 206 3.05 7.38 1.18
C ILE A 206 2.28 6.06 1.28
N GLU A 207 2.90 4.95 0.89
CA GLU A 207 2.27 3.63 0.99
C GLU A 207 2.16 3.16 2.45
N ASN A 208 3.12 3.53 3.30
CA ASN A 208 3.04 3.26 4.73
C ASN A 208 1.93 4.12 5.39
N ILE A 209 1.84 5.40 5.01
CA ILE A 209 0.79 6.31 5.48
C ILE A 209 -0.58 5.79 5.05
N ARG A 210 -0.74 5.39 3.79
CA ARG A 210 -1.97 4.79 3.26
C ARG A 210 -2.35 3.52 4.01
N SER A 211 -1.39 2.62 4.24
CA SER A 211 -1.64 1.40 5.00
C SER A 211 -2.08 1.70 6.43
N GLY A 212 -1.49 2.72 7.08
CA GLY A 212 -1.88 3.17 8.41
C GLY A 212 -3.28 3.79 8.44
N TRP A 213 -3.61 4.65 7.47
CA TRP A 213 -4.95 5.21 7.26
C TRP A 213 -6.00 4.12 7.13
N ARG A 214 -5.79 3.18 6.21
CA ARG A 214 -6.74 2.08 5.94
C ARG A 214 -6.92 1.16 7.15
N TRP A 215 -5.87 0.95 7.94
CA TRP A 215 -5.99 0.23 9.20
C TRP A 215 -6.94 0.94 10.18
N ALA A 216 -6.75 2.26 10.37
CA ALA A 216 -7.62 3.03 11.25
C ALA A 216 -9.07 3.02 10.76
N VAL A 217 -9.30 3.24 9.46
CA VAL A 217 -10.63 3.16 8.82
C VAL A 217 -11.30 1.81 9.07
N ALA A 218 -10.59 0.70 8.88
CA ALA A 218 -11.16 -0.64 9.05
C ALA A 218 -11.54 -0.99 10.50
N HIS A 219 -11.03 -0.24 11.49
CA HIS A 219 -11.20 -0.56 12.91
C HIS A 219 -11.97 0.52 13.71
N VAL A 220 -12.46 1.59 13.06
CA VAL A 220 -13.21 2.66 13.76
C VAL A 220 -14.45 2.13 14.49
N GLU A 221 -15.14 1.12 13.94
CA GLU A 221 -16.33 0.53 14.55
C GLU A 221 -16.03 -0.28 15.82
N HIS A 222 -14.82 -0.84 15.90
CA HIS A 222 -14.44 -1.78 16.96
C HIS A 222 -13.71 -1.10 18.12
N ASP A 223 -13.07 0.04 17.87
CA ASP A 223 -12.27 0.77 18.86
C ASP A 223 -12.39 2.29 18.64
N PRO A 224 -13.04 3.03 19.56
CA PRO A 224 -13.17 4.49 19.49
C PRO A 224 -11.83 5.23 19.42
N ALA A 225 -10.73 4.63 19.90
CA ALA A 225 -9.41 5.23 19.76
C ALA A 225 -8.97 5.33 18.29
N GLN A 226 -9.49 4.47 17.41
CA GLN A 226 -9.21 4.49 15.97
C GLN A 226 -9.85 5.69 15.28
N VAL A 227 -10.99 6.19 15.76
CA VAL A 227 -11.59 7.44 15.27
C VAL A 227 -10.62 8.61 15.51
N MET A 228 -10.01 8.66 16.70
CA MET A 228 -9.02 9.69 17.01
C MET A 228 -7.70 9.48 16.30
N LEU A 229 -7.31 8.25 16.02
CA LEU A 229 -6.15 7.98 15.17
C LEU A 229 -6.40 8.41 13.73
N LEU A 230 -7.56 8.08 13.15
CA LEU A 230 -8.00 8.51 11.82
C LEU A 230 -7.93 10.03 11.69
N ASN A 231 -8.41 10.76 12.71
CA ASN A 231 -8.37 12.22 12.75
C ASN A 231 -6.97 12.82 12.58
N ARG A 232 -5.91 12.13 13.03
CA ARG A 232 -4.51 12.57 12.91
C ARG A 232 -3.99 12.55 11.48
N TYR A 233 -4.61 11.76 10.61
CA TYR A 233 -4.23 11.67 9.20
C TYR A 233 -4.92 12.72 8.33
N VAL A 234 -6.17 13.08 8.66
CA VAL A 234 -7.10 13.80 7.78
C VAL A 234 -6.46 15.02 7.11
N ALA A 235 -5.80 15.89 7.88
CA ALA A 235 -5.29 17.14 7.32
C ALA A 235 -4.07 16.92 6.42
N ALA A 236 -3.03 16.25 6.92
CA ALA A 236 -1.82 16.01 6.14
C ALA A 236 -2.07 15.14 4.90
N TYR A 237 -2.88 14.09 5.04
CA TYR A 237 -3.15 13.16 3.95
C TYR A 237 -3.98 13.82 2.84
N PHE A 238 -4.94 14.68 3.21
CA PHE A 238 -5.63 15.56 2.26
C PHE A 238 -4.67 16.47 1.50
N GLN A 239 -3.82 17.21 2.22
CA GLN A 239 -2.89 18.18 1.64
C GLN A 239 -1.91 17.53 0.65
N PHE A 240 -1.47 16.31 0.95
CA PHE A 240 -0.64 15.53 0.03
C PHE A 240 -1.37 15.25 -1.29
N TYR A 241 -2.61 14.76 -1.25
CA TYR A 241 -3.39 14.50 -2.46
C TYR A 241 -3.71 15.77 -3.23
N ASP A 242 -4.07 16.84 -2.52
CA ASP A 242 -4.38 18.15 -3.12
C ASP A 242 -3.18 18.72 -3.88
N THR A 243 -2.03 18.80 -3.19
CA THR A 243 -0.82 19.41 -3.77
C THR A 243 -0.25 18.59 -4.92
N ARG A 244 -0.38 17.26 -4.87
CA ARG A 244 0.04 16.37 -5.98
C ARG A 244 -1.01 16.26 -7.08
N SER A 245 -2.13 16.99 -6.97
CA SER A 245 -3.28 16.94 -7.89
C SER A 245 -3.84 15.52 -8.11
N ARG A 246 -3.72 14.66 -7.10
CA ARG A 246 -4.20 13.27 -7.09
C ARG A 246 -5.62 13.20 -6.52
N PHE A 247 -6.52 14.01 -7.07
CA PHE A 247 -7.86 14.24 -6.51
C PHE A 247 -8.75 12.99 -6.52
N GLN A 248 -8.67 12.17 -7.58
CA GLN A 248 -9.46 10.94 -7.67
C GLN A 248 -9.05 9.91 -6.61
N GLU A 249 -7.75 9.75 -6.38
CA GLU A 249 -7.23 8.86 -5.34
C GLU A 249 -7.58 9.36 -3.95
N GLY A 250 -7.39 10.66 -3.69
CA GLY A 250 -7.77 11.28 -2.43
C GLY A 250 -9.26 11.12 -2.13
N ARG A 251 -10.12 11.32 -3.14
CA ARG A 251 -11.56 11.06 -2.99
C ARG A 251 -11.87 9.61 -2.64
N ALA A 252 -11.26 8.64 -3.33
CA ALA A 252 -11.51 7.23 -3.05
C ALA A 252 -11.13 6.85 -1.60
N GLU A 253 -9.97 7.31 -1.12
CA GLU A 253 -9.51 7.03 0.25
C GLU A 253 -10.41 7.68 1.31
N PHE A 254 -10.88 8.91 1.07
CA PHE A 254 -11.75 9.63 2.01
C PHE A 254 -13.20 9.12 1.98
N GLN A 255 -13.66 8.61 0.84
CA GLN A 255 -14.97 7.98 0.72
C GLN A 255 -15.06 6.72 1.59
N LEU A 256 -14.01 5.89 1.58
CA LEU A 256 -13.91 4.72 2.47
C LEU A 256 -13.98 5.11 3.95
N ALA A 257 -13.32 6.21 4.33
CA ALA A 257 -13.39 6.71 5.70
C ALA A 257 -14.77 7.26 6.08
N LEU A 258 -15.45 7.93 5.14
CA LEU A 258 -16.82 8.39 5.36
C LEU A 258 -17.76 7.21 5.62
N GLU A 259 -17.71 6.19 4.76
CA GLU A 259 -18.53 4.98 4.87
C GLU A 259 -18.31 4.26 6.20
N ALA A 260 -17.06 4.12 6.65
CA ALA A 260 -16.74 3.50 7.93
C ALA A 260 -17.20 4.31 9.16
N LEU A 261 -17.40 5.62 9.01
CA LEU A 261 -17.88 6.50 10.09
C LEU A 261 -19.42 6.57 10.15
N GLU A 262 -20.15 6.15 9.12
CA GLU A 262 -21.63 6.20 9.09
C GLU A 262 -22.29 5.47 10.27
N PRO A 263 -21.86 4.24 10.65
CA PRO A 263 -22.47 3.52 11.77
C PRO A 263 -22.25 4.21 13.13
N LEU A 264 -21.27 5.12 13.21
CA LEU A 264 -20.84 5.81 14.43
C LEU A 264 -21.49 7.20 14.58
N ALA A 265 -22.60 7.47 13.91
CA ALA A 265 -23.24 8.78 13.88
C ALA A 265 -23.64 9.34 15.27
N ALA A 266 -23.75 8.50 16.30
CA ALA A 266 -24.04 8.93 17.67
C ALA A 266 -22.78 9.32 18.48
N ASP A 267 -21.58 8.99 18.01
CA ASP A 267 -20.32 9.31 18.69
C ASP A 267 -19.84 10.71 18.31
N GLN A 268 -19.61 11.56 19.32
CA GLN A 268 -19.23 12.97 19.12
C GLN A 268 -17.86 13.13 18.42
N ASN A 269 -16.92 12.23 18.69
CA ASN A 269 -15.61 12.25 18.04
C ASN A 269 -15.77 11.82 16.57
N ALA A 270 -16.61 10.83 16.29
CA ALA A 270 -16.90 10.38 14.93
C ALA A 270 -17.62 11.46 14.12
N GLN A 271 -18.55 12.21 14.71
CA GLN A 271 -19.19 13.37 14.09
C GLN A 271 -18.18 14.42 13.65
N LEU A 272 -17.27 14.81 14.55
CA LEU A 272 -16.20 15.77 14.23
C LEU A 272 -15.30 15.28 13.09
N VAL A 273 -14.86 14.01 13.13
CA VAL A 273 -13.99 13.46 12.09
C VAL A 273 -14.74 13.36 10.76
N ARG A 274 -16.00 12.94 10.79
CA ARG A 274 -16.87 12.87 9.62
C ARG A 274 -17.05 14.24 8.97
N ALA A 275 -17.33 15.29 9.74
CA ALA A 275 -17.42 16.66 9.24
C ALA A 275 -16.14 17.08 8.49
N ARG A 276 -14.96 16.77 9.06
CA ARG A 276 -13.67 17.05 8.40
C ARG A 276 -13.48 16.25 7.12
N VAL A 277 -13.86 14.98 7.10
CA VAL A 277 -13.79 14.10 5.92
C VAL A 277 -14.72 14.58 4.81
N GLU A 278 -15.98 14.91 5.14
CA GLU A 278 -16.99 15.48 4.25
C GLU A 278 -16.49 16.78 3.59
N ALA A 279 -15.91 17.69 4.38
CA ALA A 279 -15.35 18.93 3.84
C ALA A 279 -14.25 18.67 2.79
N ARG A 280 -13.44 17.61 2.96
CA ARG A 280 -12.39 17.23 2.00
C ARG A 280 -12.94 16.52 0.77
N LEU A 281 -13.96 15.68 0.94
CA LEU A 281 -14.69 15.09 -0.19
C LEU A 281 -15.36 16.16 -1.05
N GLY A 282 -15.92 17.20 -0.42
CA GLY A 282 -16.44 18.36 -1.12
C GLY A 282 -15.40 19.04 -2.00
N TRP A 283 -14.19 19.26 -1.47
CA TRP A 283 -13.08 19.80 -2.24
C TRP A 283 -12.65 18.90 -3.41
N PHE A 284 -12.47 17.60 -3.18
CA PHE A 284 -12.10 16.69 -4.27
C PHE A 284 -13.18 16.59 -5.35
N ALA A 285 -14.46 16.61 -4.96
CA ALA A 285 -15.58 16.62 -5.90
C ALA A 285 -15.58 17.91 -6.75
N PHE A 286 -15.26 19.06 -6.16
CA PHE A 286 -15.11 20.32 -6.89
C PHE A 286 -13.98 20.25 -7.92
N GLN A 287 -12.79 19.79 -7.49
CA GLN A 287 -11.62 19.66 -8.37
C GLN A 287 -11.80 18.63 -9.49
N THR A 288 -12.69 17.66 -9.31
CA THR A 288 -13.03 16.64 -10.32
C THR A 288 -14.25 16.99 -11.17
N GLY A 289 -14.74 18.23 -11.10
CA GLY A 289 -15.82 18.73 -11.96
C GLY A 289 -17.22 18.24 -11.57
N GLN A 290 -17.44 17.89 -10.30
CA GLN A 290 -18.73 17.40 -9.79
C GLN A 290 -19.34 18.38 -8.77
N PRO A 291 -19.76 19.58 -9.20
CA PRO A 291 -20.17 20.67 -8.31
C PRO A 291 -21.42 20.35 -7.46
N ALA A 292 -22.36 19.56 -7.99
CA ALA A 292 -23.54 19.14 -7.23
C ALA A 292 -23.16 18.23 -6.04
N LEU A 293 -22.22 17.31 -6.27
CA LEU A 293 -21.69 16.44 -5.23
C LEU A 293 -20.83 17.22 -4.23
N ALA A 294 -20.02 18.17 -4.73
CA ALA A 294 -19.23 19.06 -3.88
C ALA A 294 -20.12 19.84 -2.90
N LYS A 295 -21.19 20.44 -3.40
CA LYS A 295 -22.17 21.14 -2.58
C LYS A 295 -22.77 20.23 -1.51
N LYS A 296 -23.22 19.03 -1.89
CA LYS A 296 -23.80 18.06 -0.95
C LYS A 296 -22.85 17.76 0.22
N HIS A 297 -21.59 17.42 -0.07
CA HIS A 297 -20.60 17.12 0.98
C HIS A 297 -20.29 18.34 1.86
N LEU A 298 -20.21 19.55 1.28
CA LEU A 298 -19.97 20.76 2.05
C LEU A 298 -21.13 21.12 2.98
N GLU A 299 -22.38 20.95 2.54
CA GLU A 299 -23.57 21.11 3.41
C GLU A 299 -23.53 20.11 4.57
N GLN A 300 -23.28 18.83 4.27
CA GLN A 300 -23.17 17.77 5.27
C GLN A 300 -22.01 18.00 6.27
N SER A 301 -20.95 18.71 5.87
CA SER A 301 -19.83 19.03 6.76
C SER A 301 -20.13 20.11 7.81
N VAL A 302 -21.14 20.95 7.56
CA VAL A 302 -21.55 22.04 8.47
C VAL A 302 -22.65 21.57 9.42
N ASP A 303 -23.44 20.58 9.00
CA ASP A 303 -24.57 20.02 9.75
C ASP A 303 -24.17 18.89 10.73
N ALA A 304 -22.91 18.46 10.74
CA ALA A 304 -22.36 17.34 11.53
C ALA A 304 -21.66 17.81 12.82
#